data_AF-A0A954QUD0-F1
#
_entry.id   AF-A0A954QUD0-F1
#
_cell.length_a   1.000
_cell.length_b   1.000
_cell.length_c   1.000
_cell.angle_alpha   90.00
_cell.angle_beta   90.00
_cell.angle_gamma   90.00
#
_symmetry.space_group_name_H-M   'P 1'
#
loop_
_entity.id
_entity.type
_entity.pdbx_description
1 polymer ?
#
loop_
_entity_poly.entity_id
_entity_poly.type
_entity_poly.pdbx_seq_one_letter_code
_entity_poly.pdbx_strand_id
1 'polypeptide(L)'
;MTSAVRAELEPSELKRRLHELKGIVSRRTWEPSQRNTICDQIGGTVVASSRVMQDANFTVTQATDLQRMAELYDRQFLDEHCLTIARHYGIQFRWSKRMTSTGGKTVRTTQIDRKTGTSKVQYEIVLSAPLLFQTFGDLKRPIRVTGVLCSNRLQAMQRILEHELIHLVEMLVWQDSCCAAPRFQSIARRFFGHTEHKHDLITQQERASRKFNIHVGSRVLF
;
A
#
# COMPACT_ATOMS: atom_id res chain seq x y z
N MET A 1 -10.83 4.36 17.94
CA MET A 1 -11.16 5.14 16.73
C MET A 1 -10.44 6.46 16.81
N THR A 2 -9.22 6.55 16.29
CA THR A 2 -8.52 7.82 16.15
C THR A 2 -8.86 8.34 14.77
N SER A 3 -9.89 9.18 14.69
CA SER A 3 -10.15 9.97 13.49
C SER A 3 -8.93 10.84 13.28
N ALA A 4 -8.19 10.64 12.19
CA ALA A 4 -7.16 11.59 11.79
C ALA A 4 -7.82 12.97 11.69
N VAL A 5 -7.32 13.94 12.46
CA VAL A 5 -7.79 15.32 12.41
C VAL A 5 -7.68 15.78 10.96
N ARG A 6 -8.81 16.18 10.38
CA ARG A 6 -8.87 16.67 9.00
C ARG A 6 -8.09 17.98 8.96
N ALA A 7 -6.92 17.98 8.32
CA ALA A 7 -6.17 19.19 8.06
C ALA A 7 -6.77 19.84 6.81
N GLU A 8 -7.67 20.81 6.99
CA GLU A 8 -8.25 21.55 5.87
C GLU A 8 -7.20 22.51 5.30
N LEU A 9 -6.62 22.11 4.17
CA LEU A 9 -5.79 23.00 3.35
C LEU A 9 -6.63 24.09 2.66
N GLU A 10 -6.08 25.30 2.62
CA GLU A 10 -6.56 26.37 1.75
C GLU A 10 -6.56 25.95 0.27
N PRO A 11 -7.51 26.42 -0.56
CA PRO A 11 -7.60 26.00 -1.96
C PRO A 11 -6.33 26.26 -2.79
N SER A 12 -5.62 27.37 -2.53
CA SER A 12 -4.37 27.71 -3.20
C SER A 12 -3.23 26.76 -2.82
N GLU A 13 -3.13 26.40 -1.54
CA GLU A 13 -2.18 25.43 -1.00
C GLU A 13 -2.42 24.04 -1.60
N LEU A 14 -3.68 23.58 -1.61
CA LEU A 14 -4.07 22.30 -2.20
C LEU A 14 -3.66 22.22 -3.67
N LYS A 15 -3.96 23.26 -4.46
CA LYS A 15 -3.59 23.34 -5.88
C LYS A 15 -2.07 23.30 -6.07
N ARG A 16 -1.31 24.03 -5.24
CA ARG A 16 0.16 24.02 -5.27
C ARG A 16 0.70 22.62 -4.99
N ARG A 17 0.24 21.96 -3.92
CA ARG A 17 0.69 20.61 -3.55
C ARG A 17 0.35 19.57 -4.62
N LEU A 18 -0.82 19.65 -5.24
CA LEU A 18 -1.18 18.78 -6.37
C LEU A 18 -0.24 18.97 -7.57
N HIS A 19 0.13 20.22 -7.86
CA HIS A 19 1.11 20.54 -8.89
C HIS A 19 2.49 19.95 -8.59
N GLU A 20 2.99 20.14 -7.36
CA GLU A 20 4.28 19.59 -6.92
C GLU A 20 4.29 18.06 -6.94
N LEU A 21 3.25 17.42 -6.40
CA LEU A 21 3.12 15.96 -6.42
C LEU A 21 3.18 15.42 -7.85
N LYS A 22 2.42 16.04 -8.77
CA LYS A 22 2.46 15.70 -10.20
C LYS A 22 3.86 15.87 -10.78
N GLY A 23 4.54 16.97 -10.45
CA GLY A 23 5.91 17.25 -10.90
C GLY A 23 6.92 16.22 -10.42
N ILE A 24 6.82 15.80 -9.15
CA ILE A 24 7.65 14.76 -8.53
C ILE A 24 7.46 13.44 -9.27
N VAL A 25 6.24 12.92 -9.35
CA VAL A 25 6.01 11.58 -9.90
C VAL A 25 6.21 11.50 -11.42
N SER A 26 6.18 12.64 -12.11
CA SER A 26 6.45 12.70 -13.55
C SER A 26 7.94 12.64 -13.89
N ARG A 27 8.83 13.13 -13.02
CA ARG A 27 10.26 13.37 -13.34
C ARG A 27 11.25 12.63 -12.45
N ARG A 28 10.92 12.41 -11.18
CA ARG A 28 11.86 11.85 -10.21
C ARG A 28 12.15 10.38 -10.51
N THR A 29 13.42 10.02 -10.37
CA THR A 29 13.96 8.66 -10.47
C THR A 29 14.89 8.44 -9.29
N TRP A 30 14.92 7.23 -8.75
CA TRP A 30 15.82 6.85 -7.68
C TRP A 30 16.78 5.76 -8.14
N GLU A 31 18.06 5.94 -7.85
CA GLU A 31 19.05 4.89 -8.08
C GLU A 31 18.77 3.68 -7.20
N PRO A 32 19.04 2.44 -7.67
CA PRO A 32 18.75 1.23 -6.92
C PRO A 32 19.34 1.20 -5.50
N SER A 33 20.58 1.65 -5.33
CA SER A 33 21.25 1.70 -4.03
C SER A 33 20.58 2.68 -3.06
N GLN A 34 20.22 3.87 -3.55
CA GLN A 34 19.51 4.88 -2.75
C GLN A 34 18.14 4.38 -2.33
N ARG A 35 17.36 3.86 -3.27
CA ARG A 35 16.04 3.27 -2.99
C ARG A 35 16.13 2.18 -1.93
N ASN A 36 17.05 1.23 -2.08
CA ASN A 36 17.19 0.13 -1.12
C ASN A 36 17.54 0.65 0.27
N THR A 37 18.48 1.60 0.36
CA THR A 37 18.86 2.25 1.62
C THR A 37 17.66 2.90 2.30
N ILE A 38 16.86 3.67 1.55
CA ILE A 38 15.68 4.34 2.07
C ILE A 38 14.65 3.30 2.53
N CYS A 39 14.37 2.26 1.73
CA CYS A 39 13.44 1.21 2.11
C CYS A 39 13.87 0.50 3.40
N ASP A 40 15.15 0.17 3.55
CA ASP A 40 15.67 -0.47 4.76
C ASP A 40 15.54 0.45 5.98
N GLN A 41 15.84 1.74 5.82
CA GLN A 41 15.65 2.75 6.89
C GLN A 41 14.19 2.90 7.30
N ILE A 42 13.27 2.98 6.33
CA ILE A 42 11.82 3.03 6.59
C ILE A 42 11.41 1.78 7.37
N GLY A 43 11.81 0.60 6.90
CA GLY A 43 11.48 -0.67 7.55
C GLY A 43 11.99 -0.74 9.00
N GLY A 44 13.27 -0.42 9.21
CA GLY A 44 13.88 -0.37 10.54
C GLY A 44 13.17 0.61 11.47
N THR A 45 12.83 1.79 10.97
CA THR A 45 12.09 2.81 11.74
C THR A 45 10.69 2.34 12.12
N VAL A 46 9.98 1.66 11.21
CA VAL A 46 8.64 1.13 11.48
C VAL A 46 8.68 0.10 12.59
N VAL A 47 9.61 -0.87 12.52
CA VAL A 47 9.76 -1.90 13.54
C VAL A 47 10.16 -1.28 14.87
N ALA A 48 11.20 -0.44 14.89
CA ALA A 48 11.70 0.20 16.11
C ALA A 48 10.65 1.10 16.79
N SER A 49 9.76 1.72 16.02
CA SER A 49 8.69 2.59 16.53
C SER A 49 7.39 1.86 16.83
N SER A 50 7.30 0.57 16.49
CA SER A 50 6.09 -0.20 16.73
C SER A 50 5.96 -0.54 18.20
N ARG A 51 4.71 -0.58 18.68
CA ARG A 51 4.41 -1.09 20.03
C ARG A 51 4.25 -2.60 20.08
N VAL A 52 4.15 -3.26 18.93
CA VAL A 52 3.79 -4.69 18.83
C VAL A 52 4.70 -5.50 17.90
N MET A 53 5.33 -4.89 16.90
CA MET A 53 6.30 -5.59 16.06
C MET A 53 7.60 -5.78 16.82
N GLN A 54 8.15 -6.98 16.78
CA GLN A 54 9.42 -7.33 17.42
C GLN A 54 10.58 -7.33 16.42
N ASP A 55 10.32 -7.72 15.17
CA ASP A 55 11.33 -7.86 14.12
C ASP A 55 10.69 -7.75 12.72
N ALA A 56 11.52 -7.87 11.68
CA ALA A 56 11.11 -7.76 10.28
C ALA A 56 10.15 -8.87 9.81
N ASN A 57 10.05 -9.97 10.54
CA ASN A 57 9.12 -11.06 10.29
C ASN A 57 7.97 -11.12 11.32
N PHE A 58 7.60 -9.96 11.88
CA PHE A 58 6.56 -9.76 12.88
C PHE A 58 5.32 -10.65 12.74
N THR A 59 4.75 -11.05 13.87
CA THR A 59 3.53 -11.86 13.96
C THR A 59 2.28 -11.04 14.33
N VAL A 60 2.46 -9.79 14.75
CA VAL A 60 1.41 -8.85 15.12
C VAL A 60 1.74 -7.46 14.54
N THR A 61 0.71 -6.74 14.12
CA THR A 61 0.80 -5.38 13.56
C THR A 61 -0.47 -4.59 13.87
N GLN A 62 -0.38 -3.26 13.90
CA GLN A 62 -1.51 -2.36 14.07
C GLN A 62 -1.70 -1.44 12.86
N ALA A 63 -2.87 -0.80 12.77
CA ALA A 63 -3.14 0.20 11.73
C ALA A 63 -2.17 1.40 11.81
N THR A 64 -1.71 1.75 13.01
CA THR A 64 -0.72 2.80 13.26
C THR A 64 0.65 2.47 12.66
N ASP A 65 1.05 1.19 12.61
CA ASP A 65 2.31 0.78 11.97
C ASP A 65 2.25 0.97 10.45
N LEU A 66 1.12 0.61 9.84
CA LEU A 66 0.85 0.83 8.42
C LEU A 66 0.80 2.33 8.09
N GLN A 67 0.09 3.12 8.89
CA GLN A 67 0.03 4.57 8.72
C GLN A 67 1.43 5.19 8.83
N ARG A 68 2.22 4.81 9.84
CA ARG A 68 3.59 5.31 10.00
C ARG A 68 4.46 4.96 8.81
N MET A 69 4.36 3.73 8.31
CA MET A 69 5.09 3.33 7.10
C MET A 69 4.72 4.24 5.93
N ALA A 70 3.42 4.51 5.71
CA ALA A 70 2.96 5.39 4.64
C ALA A 70 3.50 6.82 4.79
N GLU A 71 3.52 7.35 6.01
CA GLU A 71 4.07 8.67 6.32
C GLU A 71 5.57 8.77 6.02
N LEU A 72 6.33 7.73 6.35
CA LEU A 72 7.76 7.67 6.03
C LEU A 72 8.00 7.58 4.52
N TYR A 73 7.23 6.78 3.78
CA TYR A 73 7.32 6.75 2.32
C TYR A 73 6.95 8.08 1.68
N ASP A 74 5.86 8.69 2.10
CA ASP A 74 5.43 10.00 1.59
C ASP A 74 6.50 11.06 1.83
N ARG A 75 7.10 11.09 3.02
CA ARG A 75 8.20 11.99 3.34
C ARG A 75 9.43 11.76 2.45
N GLN A 76 9.86 10.52 2.30
CA GLN A 76 11.13 10.20 1.63
C GLN A 76 11.03 10.28 0.10
N PHE A 77 9.87 9.91 -0.47
CA PHE A 77 9.72 9.80 -1.92
C PHE A 77 8.89 10.93 -2.54
N LEU A 78 7.96 11.52 -1.79
CA LEU A 78 6.90 12.41 -2.31
C LEU A 78 6.84 13.78 -1.60
N ASP A 79 7.87 14.11 -0.82
CA ASP A 79 8.04 15.38 -0.09
C ASP A 79 6.81 15.75 0.75
N GLU A 80 6.20 14.75 1.39
CA GLU A 80 4.99 14.87 2.23
C GLU A 80 3.74 15.41 1.49
N HIS A 81 3.76 15.50 0.16
CA HIS A 81 2.62 16.02 -0.60
C HIS A 81 1.45 15.04 -0.62
N CYS A 82 1.69 13.74 -0.83
CA CYS A 82 0.62 12.77 -1.09
C CYS A 82 -0.32 12.64 0.12
N LEU A 83 0.20 12.40 1.32
CA LEU A 83 -0.64 12.22 2.50
C LEU A 83 -1.18 13.53 3.03
N THR A 84 -0.49 14.66 2.83
CA THR A 84 -1.06 15.97 3.20
C THR A 84 -2.31 16.26 2.37
N ILE A 85 -2.27 16.03 1.06
CA ILE A 85 -3.44 16.15 0.19
C ILE A 85 -4.51 15.12 0.56
N ALA A 86 -4.12 13.85 0.76
CA ALA A 86 -5.08 12.80 1.11
C ALA A 86 -5.80 13.09 2.45
N ARG A 87 -5.12 13.68 3.44
CA ARG A 87 -5.72 14.09 4.73
C ARG A 87 -6.72 15.25 4.59
N HIS A 88 -6.53 16.16 3.63
CA HIS A 88 -7.52 17.20 3.33
C HIS A 88 -8.88 16.59 2.92
N TYR A 89 -8.85 15.55 2.07
CA TYR A 89 -10.05 14.79 1.70
C TYR A 89 -10.49 13.81 2.80
N GLY A 90 -9.53 13.30 3.57
CA GLY A 90 -9.71 12.25 4.57
C GLY A 90 -9.17 10.93 4.05
N ILE A 91 -8.26 10.31 4.81
CA ILE A 91 -7.66 9.02 4.49
C ILE A 91 -7.64 8.10 5.71
N GLN A 92 -7.86 6.81 5.49
CA GLN A 92 -7.78 5.76 6.52
C GLN A 92 -6.81 4.65 6.12
N PHE A 93 -6.15 4.07 7.11
CA PHE A 93 -5.25 2.91 6.95
C PHE A 93 -5.80 1.73 7.76
N ARG A 94 -5.95 0.56 7.14
CA ARG A 94 -6.57 -0.59 7.80
C ARG A 94 -5.97 -1.92 7.37
N TRP A 95 -6.23 -2.92 8.21
CA TRP A 95 -5.96 -4.32 7.92
C TRP A 95 -7.28 -5.05 7.66
N SER A 96 -7.39 -5.68 6.49
CA SER A 96 -8.49 -6.58 6.18
C SER A 96 -8.23 -7.96 6.77
N LYS A 97 -9.22 -8.48 7.52
CA LYS A 97 -9.23 -9.85 8.03
C LYS A 97 -9.77 -10.88 7.03
N ARG A 98 -10.32 -10.43 5.90
CA ARG A 98 -11.09 -11.26 4.95
C ARG A 98 -10.56 -11.23 3.52
N MET A 99 -9.59 -10.37 3.22
CA MET A 99 -9.03 -10.24 1.88
C MET A 99 -8.04 -11.37 1.62
N THR A 100 -8.36 -12.29 0.72
CA THR A 100 -7.58 -13.52 0.47
C THR A 100 -7.11 -13.66 -0.98
N SER A 101 -7.39 -12.69 -1.84
CA SER A 101 -7.02 -12.70 -3.27
C SER A 101 -6.00 -11.62 -3.64
N THR A 102 -5.96 -10.49 -2.91
CA THR A 102 -5.04 -9.37 -3.18
C THR A 102 -4.30 -8.95 -1.91
N GLY A 103 -3.02 -8.57 -2.06
CA GLY A 103 -2.18 -8.12 -0.93
C GLY A 103 -2.64 -6.79 -0.32
N GLY A 104 -3.14 -5.89 -1.15
CA GLY A 104 -3.64 -4.57 -0.76
C GLY A 104 -4.78 -4.12 -1.66
N LYS A 105 -5.39 -2.99 -1.29
CA LYS A 105 -6.21 -2.15 -2.16
C LYS A 105 -6.26 -0.71 -1.67
N THR A 106 -6.39 0.20 -2.63
CA THR A 106 -6.65 1.61 -2.41
C THR A 106 -8.04 1.94 -2.93
N VAL A 107 -8.85 2.61 -2.13
CA VAL A 107 -10.24 2.92 -2.45
C VAL A 107 -10.45 4.43 -2.41
N ARG A 108 -11.10 4.96 -3.44
CA ARG A 108 -11.66 6.32 -3.47
C ARG A 108 -13.17 6.22 -3.40
N THR A 109 -13.77 6.79 -2.37
CA THR A 109 -15.22 6.84 -2.18
C THR A 109 -15.69 8.28 -2.37
N THR A 110 -16.66 8.48 -3.27
CA THR A 110 -17.34 9.77 -3.45
C THR A 110 -18.77 9.63 -2.96
N GLN A 111 -19.13 10.40 -1.93
CA GLN A 111 -20.50 10.51 -1.44
C GLN A 111 -21.10 11.83 -1.91
N ILE A 112 -22.29 11.77 -2.50
CA ILE A 112 -23.03 12.97 -2.92
C ILE A 112 -24.15 13.17 -1.92
N ASP A 113 -24.16 14.31 -1.24
CA ASP A 113 -25.30 14.73 -0.45
C ASP A 113 -26.40 15.20 -1.40
N ARG A 114 -27.49 14.42 -1.46
CA ARG A 114 -28.63 14.71 -2.34
C ARG A 114 -29.39 15.99 -1.97
N LYS A 115 -29.26 16.49 -0.73
CA LYS A 115 -29.94 17.71 -0.28
C LYS A 115 -29.17 18.97 -0.63
N THR A 116 -27.85 18.94 -0.47
CA THR A 116 -26.99 20.10 -0.72
C THR A 116 -26.32 20.07 -2.09
N GLY A 117 -26.36 18.94 -2.80
CA GLY A 117 -25.63 18.71 -4.04
C GLY A 117 -24.11 18.60 -3.87
N THR A 118 -23.61 18.64 -2.63
CA THR A 118 -22.17 18.64 -2.35
C THR A 118 -21.59 17.23 -2.46
N SER A 119 -20.36 17.12 -2.96
CA SER A 119 -19.64 15.85 -3.01
C SER A 119 -18.52 15.81 -1.97
N LYS A 120 -18.40 14.68 -1.27
CA LYS A 120 -17.36 14.39 -0.31
C LYS A 120 -16.55 13.20 -0.78
N VAL A 121 -15.25 13.42 -0.99
CA VAL A 121 -14.30 12.37 -1.38
C VAL A 121 -13.55 11.89 -0.15
N GLN A 122 -13.33 10.58 -0.03
CA GLN A 122 -12.51 9.96 1.01
C GLN A 122 -11.66 8.83 0.43
N TYR A 123 -10.51 8.59 1.05
CA TYR A 123 -9.55 7.57 0.64
C TYR A 123 -9.35 6.50 1.72
N GLU A 124 -9.04 5.28 1.31
CA GLU A 124 -8.70 4.19 2.21
C GLU A 124 -7.59 3.34 1.60
N ILE A 125 -6.54 3.04 2.37
CA ILE A 125 -5.54 2.02 2.04
C ILE A 125 -5.75 0.84 2.98
N VAL A 126 -5.97 -0.35 2.40
CA VAL A 126 -6.24 -1.57 3.15
C VAL A 126 -5.27 -2.67 2.73
N LEU A 127 -4.57 -3.27 3.69
CA LEU A 127 -3.70 -4.42 3.45
C LEU A 127 -4.33 -5.73 3.95
N SER A 128 -4.01 -6.85 3.30
CA SER A 128 -4.47 -8.18 3.67
C SER A 128 -3.63 -8.72 4.82
N ALA A 129 -4.24 -8.85 6.01
CA ALA A 129 -3.61 -9.60 7.09
C ALA A 129 -3.46 -11.10 6.73
N PRO A 130 -4.51 -11.81 6.22
CA PRO A 130 -4.38 -13.23 5.88
C PRO A 130 -3.20 -13.52 4.95
N LEU A 131 -3.08 -12.83 3.81
CA LEU A 131 -2.03 -13.09 2.84
C LEU A 131 -0.66 -12.76 3.40
N LEU A 132 -0.50 -11.61 4.07
CA LEU A 132 0.80 -11.21 4.61
C LEU A 132 1.31 -12.21 5.66
N PHE A 133 0.46 -12.64 6.59
CA PHE A 133 0.89 -13.55 7.66
C PHE A 133 1.14 -14.98 7.17
N GLN A 134 0.40 -15.44 6.16
CA GLN A 134 0.52 -16.79 5.61
C GLN A 134 1.68 -16.96 4.64
N THR A 135 2.03 -15.90 3.91
CA THR A 135 3.06 -15.95 2.84
C THR A 135 4.44 -16.36 3.35
N PHE A 136 4.75 -16.11 4.62
CA PHE A 136 6.00 -16.54 5.27
C PHE A 136 5.75 -17.63 6.33
N GLY A 137 4.72 -18.45 6.11
CA GLY A 137 4.32 -19.56 6.96
C GLY A 137 4.89 -20.90 6.48
N ASP A 138 4.00 -21.79 6.04
CA ASP A 138 4.31 -23.20 5.82
C ASP A 138 4.85 -23.54 4.43
N LEU A 139 4.63 -22.68 3.42
CA LEU A 139 5.12 -22.92 2.06
C LEU A 139 6.48 -22.26 1.84
N LYS A 140 7.50 -23.07 1.55
CA LYS A 140 8.87 -22.62 1.26
C LYS A 140 9.06 -22.41 -0.24
N ARG A 141 8.59 -21.27 -0.76
CA ARG A 141 8.95 -20.77 -2.10
C ARG A 141 9.52 -19.36 -2.02
N PRO A 142 10.32 -18.91 -3.01
CA PRO A 142 10.65 -17.50 -3.13
C PRO A 142 9.37 -16.67 -3.23
N ILE A 143 9.27 -15.64 -2.39
CA ILE A 143 8.13 -14.73 -2.37
C ILE A 143 8.48 -13.50 -3.18
N ARG A 144 7.66 -13.19 -4.19
CA ARG A 144 7.80 -11.96 -4.97
C ARG A 144 6.56 -11.11 -4.78
N VAL A 145 6.77 -9.83 -4.53
CA VAL A 145 5.68 -8.84 -4.51
C VAL A 145 6.07 -7.76 -5.49
N THR A 146 5.19 -7.47 -6.46
CA THR A 146 5.45 -6.53 -7.56
C THR A 146 6.75 -6.83 -8.31
N GLY A 147 7.09 -8.12 -8.41
CA GLY A 147 8.30 -8.64 -9.06
C GLY A 147 9.58 -8.58 -8.22
N VAL A 148 9.54 -7.96 -7.03
CA VAL A 148 10.67 -7.83 -6.11
C VAL A 148 10.68 -8.97 -5.10
N LEU A 149 11.84 -9.60 -4.91
CA LEU A 149 12.01 -10.69 -3.93
C LEU A 149 11.85 -10.14 -2.51
N CYS A 150 11.05 -10.83 -1.70
CA CYS A 150 10.83 -10.54 -0.30
C CYS A 150 11.31 -11.71 0.56
N SER A 151 12.15 -11.42 1.54
CA SER A 151 12.72 -12.39 2.49
C SER A 151 11.96 -12.44 3.83
N ASN A 152 11.11 -11.46 4.10
CA ASN A 152 10.34 -11.34 5.34
C ASN A 152 9.03 -10.56 5.14
N ARG A 153 8.16 -10.59 6.16
CA ARG A 153 6.86 -9.91 6.15
C ARG A 153 6.97 -8.39 6.01
N LEU A 154 7.98 -7.76 6.60
CA LEU A 154 8.18 -6.31 6.50
C LEU A 154 8.46 -5.88 5.06
N GLN A 155 9.34 -6.58 4.35
CA GLN A 155 9.61 -6.31 2.94
C GLN A 155 8.34 -6.50 2.08
N ALA A 156 7.57 -7.57 2.31
CA ALA A 156 6.32 -7.78 1.60
C ALA A 156 5.29 -6.67 1.90
N MET A 157 5.15 -6.27 3.18
CA MET A 157 4.28 -5.16 3.60
C MET A 157 4.68 -3.86 2.90
N GLN A 158 5.98 -3.57 2.82
CA GLN A 158 6.51 -2.41 2.10
C GLN A 158 6.13 -2.43 0.63
N ARG A 159 6.38 -3.52 -0.10
CA ARG A 159 6.06 -3.63 -1.53
C ARG A 159 4.57 -3.45 -1.82
N ILE A 160 3.71 -4.01 -0.97
CA ILE A 160 2.25 -3.82 -1.09
C ILE A 160 1.89 -2.35 -0.86
N LEU A 161 2.38 -1.74 0.23
CA LEU A 161 2.08 -0.34 0.52
C LEU A 161 2.60 0.60 -0.58
N GLU A 162 3.80 0.38 -1.09
CA GLU A 162 4.37 1.12 -2.22
C GLU A 162 3.43 1.11 -3.42
N HIS A 163 2.87 -0.06 -3.74
CA HIS A 163 1.89 -0.21 -4.82
C HIS A 163 0.62 0.60 -4.55
N GLU A 164 0.08 0.49 -3.33
CA GLU A 164 -1.12 1.23 -2.92
C GLU A 164 -0.90 2.76 -2.87
N LEU A 165 0.30 3.22 -2.50
CA LEU A 165 0.64 4.64 -2.54
C LEU A 165 0.63 5.19 -3.96
N ILE A 166 1.03 4.41 -4.98
CA ILE A 166 0.95 4.85 -6.37
C ILE A 166 -0.50 4.95 -6.81
N HIS A 167 -1.36 4.01 -6.42
CA HIS A 167 -2.80 4.13 -6.65
C HIS A 167 -3.36 5.42 -6.05
N LEU A 168 -3.00 5.73 -4.81
CA LEU A 168 -3.42 6.97 -4.15
C LEU A 168 -2.93 8.21 -4.92
N VAL A 169 -1.64 8.25 -5.29
CA VAL A 169 -1.10 9.34 -6.11
C VAL A 169 -1.89 9.51 -7.40
N GLU A 170 -2.16 8.40 -8.11
CA GLU A 170 -2.87 8.49 -9.38
C GLU A 170 -4.30 9.04 -9.22
N MET A 171 -5.01 8.58 -8.19
CA MET A 171 -6.35 9.07 -7.86
C MET A 171 -6.37 10.53 -7.40
N LEU A 172 -5.29 11.03 -6.78
CA LEU A 172 -5.16 12.42 -6.37
C LEU A 172 -4.86 13.33 -7.57
N VAL A 173 -3.92 12.94 -8.43
CA VAL A 173 -3.41 13.79 -9.52
C VAL A 173 -4.26 13.70 -10.78
N TRP A 174 -4.77 12.51 -11.11
CA TRP A 174 -5.50 12.24 -12.35
C TRP A 174 -6.92 11.68 -12.14
N GLN A 175 -7.39 11.58 -10.89
CA GLN A 175 -8.74 11.10 -10.52
C GLN A 175 -9.09 9.66 -10.91
N ASP A 176 -8.16 8.94 -11.52
CA ASP A 176 -8.28 7.57 -11.98
C ASP A 176 -6.95 6.84 -11.78
N SER A 177 -6.98 5.52 -11.64
CA SER A 177 -5.78 4.72 -11.46
C SER A 177 -5.91 3.32 -12.05
N CYS A 178 -4.83 2.86 -12.70
CA CYS A 178 -4.77 1.53 -13.29
C CYS A 178 -3.34 0.99 -13.21
N CYS A 179 -3.14 -0.09 -12.44
CA CYS A 179 -1.80 -0.64 -12.23
C CYS A 179 -1.21 -1.28 -13.50
N ALA A 180 -2.03 -1.66 -14.48
CA ALA A 180 -1.56 -2.14 -15.77
C ALA A 180 -1.15 -1.00 -16.73
N ALA A 181 -1.50 0.25 -16.43
CA ALA A 181 -1.24 1.37 -17.32
C ALA A 181 0.25 1.76 -17.33
N PRO A 182 0.79 2.24 -18.47
CA PRO A 182 2.20 2.62 -18.58
C PRO A 182 2.66 3.67 -17.56
N ARG A 183 1.77 4.61 -17.19
CA ARG A 183 2.06 5.66 -16.20
C ARG A 183 2.34 5.06 -14.82
N PHE A 184 1.44 4.22 -14.33
CA PHE A 184 1.62 3.52 -13.06
C PHE A 184 2.91 2.70 -13.06
N GLN A 185 3.12 1.87 -14.10
CA GLN A 185 4.30 1.02 -14.22
C GLN A 185 5.60 1.81 -14.25
N SER A 186 5.59 2.97 -14.93
CA SER A 186 6.73 3.87 -14.98
C SER A 186 7.06 4.46 -13.61
N ILE A 187 6.05 4.92 -12.86
CA ILE A 187 6.22 5.42 -11.49
C ILE A 187 6.74 4.30 -10.59
N ALA A 188 6.10 3.13 -10.60
CA ALA A 188 6.45 1.97 -9.77
C ALA A 188 7.90 1.52 -9.98
N ARG A 189 8.35 1.49 -11.25
CA ARG A 189 9.73 1.16 -11.58
C ARG A 189 10.72 2.22 -11.08
N ARG A 190 10.48 3.50 -11.37
CA ARG A 190 11.40 4.61 -11.01
C ARG A 190 11.52 4.84 -9.51
N PHE A 191 10.42 4.65 -8.78
CA PHE A 191 10.37 4.92 -7.34
C PHE A 191 10.77 3.69 -6.54
N PHE A 192 10.23 2.52 -6.90
CA PHE A 192 10.31 1.34 -6.05
C PHE A 192 10.96 0.13 -6.71
N GLY A 193 11.39 0.25 -7.98
CA GLY A 193 12.02 -0.86 -8.70
C GLY A 193 11.06 -2.02 -9.01
N HIS A 194 9.75 -1.78 -8.97
CA HIS A 194 8.76 -2.81 -9.29
C HIS A 194 8.89 -3.21 -10.76
N THR A 195 8.81 -4.52 -11.01
CA THR A 195 8.89 -5.10 -12.37
C THR A 195 7.58 -5.75 -12.80
N GLU A 196 6.64 -5.95 -11.86
CA GLU A 196 5.32 -6.52 -12.10
C GLU A 196 4.24 -5.72 -11.37
N HIS A 197 2.99 -5.82 -11.83
CA HIS A 197 1.83 -5.16 -11.22
C HIS A 197 1.03 -6.06 -10.27
N LYS A 198 1.38 -7.34 -10.14
CA LYS A 198 0.66 -8.30 -9.29
C LYS A 198 1.37 -8.50 -7.96
N HIS A 199 0.56 -8.79 -6.94
CA HIS A 199 1.05 -9.28 -5.65
C HIS A 199 1.12 -10.82 -5.73
N ASP A 200 2.29 -11.41 -6.00
CA ASP A 200 2.48 -12.87 -5.98
C ASP A 200 2.66 -13.40 -4.55
N LEU A 201 1.67 -13.10 -3.71
CA LEU A 201 1.53 -13.64 -2.36
C LEU A 201 0.90 -15.03 -2.42
N ILE A 202 1.23 -15.87 -1.43
CA ILE A 202 0.62 -17.20 -1.32
C ILE A 202 -0.85 -17.03 -0.94
N THR A 203 -1.73 -17.37 -1.87
CA THR A 203 -3.18 -17.32 -1.65
C THR A 203 -3.66 -18.53 -0.85
N GLN A 204 -4.84 -18.40 -0.23
CA GLN A 204 -5.51 -19.54 0.41
C GLN A 204 -5.79 -20.69 -0.56
N GLN A 205 -6.13 -20.36 -1.80
CA GLN A 205 -6.35 -21.34 -2.86
C GLN A 205 -5.06 -22.08 -3.22
N GLU A 206 -3.94 -21.36 -3.38
CA GLU A 206 -2.63 -21.98 -3.62
C GLU A 206 -2.25 -22.91 -2.46
N ARG A 207 -2.42 -22.44 -1.22
CA ARG A 207 -2.12 -23.24 -0.03
C ARG A 207 -3.00 -24.49 0.07
N ALA A 208 -4.30 -24.36 -0.19
CA ALA A 208 -5.24 -25.47 -0.19
C ALA A 208 -4.86 -26.54 -1.23
N SER A 209 -4.53 -26.09 -2.44
CA SER A 209 -4.08 -26.95 -3.53
C SER A 209 -2.76 -27.65 -3.19
N ARG A 210 -1.72 -26.92 -2.78
CA ARG A 210 -0.39 -27.51 -2.55
C ARG A 210 -0.30 -28.39 -1.31
N LYS A 211 -0.99 -28.02 -0.22
CA LYS A 211 -0.86 -28.72 1.07
C LYS A 211 -1.87 -29.84 1.24
N PHE A 212 -3.10 -29.62 0.77
CA PHE A 212 -4.21 -30.53 1.02
C PHE A 212 -4.75 -31.17 -0.26
N ASN A 213 -4.18 -30.85 -1.43
CA ASN A 213 -4.67 -31.27 -2.74
C ASN A 213 -6.14 -30.88 -2.98
N ILE A 214 -6.61 -29.81 -2.31
CA ILE A 214 -7.98 -29.31 -2.39
C ILE A 214 -8.07 -28.26 -3.49
N HIS A 215 -9.01 -28.46 -4.40
CA HIS A 215 -9.30 -27.60 -5.53
C HIS A 215 -10.77 -27.17 -5.51
N VAL A 216 -11.10 -26.13 -6.26
CA VAL A 216 -12.51 -25.78 -6.50
C VAL A 216 -13.19 -26.98 -7.16
N GLY A 217 -14.25 -27.51 -6.54
CA GLY A 217 -14.93 -28.73 -6.97
C GLY A 217 -14.51 -30.02 -6.26
N SER A 218 -13.51 -29.97 -5.37
CA SER A 218 -13.17 -31.14 -4.53
C SER A 218 -14.33 -31.54 -3.61
N ARG A 219 -14.60 -32.84 -3.54
CA ARG A 219 -15.50 -33.42 -2.52
C ARG A 219 -14.76 -33.50 -1.19
N VAL A 220 -15.39 -33.01 -0.12
CA VAL A 220 -14.87 -33.04 1.25
C VAL A 220 -15.93 -33.61 2.19
N LEU A 221 -15.47 -34.23 3.28
CA LEU A 221 -16.30 -34.71 4.38
C LEU A 221 -15.86 -33.97 5.65
N PHE A 222 -16.81 -33.57 6.49
CA PHE A 222 -16.58 -32.86 7.75
C PHE A 222 -16.83 -33.75 8.95
#